data_AF-A0A4R3X4Z7-F1
#
_entry.id   AF-A0A4R3X4Z7-F1
#
_cell.length_a   1.000
_cell.length_b   1.000
_cell.length_c   1.000
_cell.angle_alpha   90.00
_cell.angle_beta   90.00
_cell.angle_gamma   90.00
#
_symmetry.space_group_name_H-M   'P 1'
#
loop_
_entity.id
_entity.type
_entity.pdbx_description
1 polymer ?
#
loop_
_entity_poly.entity_id
_entity_poly.type
_entity_poly.pdbx_seq_one_letter_code
_entity_poly.pdbx_strand_id
1 'polypeptide(L)' 'MTPKNMIHVDEEFFTKDGAIRFLSQYRRKFPGSKWGTNIRLRFDRLSRHWSVTGHRFQTA' A
#
# COMPACT_ATOMS: atom_id res chain seq x y z
N MET A 1 10.09 -15.62 -10.09
CA MET A 1 11.10 -15.08 -9.15
C MET A 1 10.67 -13.70 -8.72
N THR A 2 10.19 -13.53 -7.49
CA THR A 2 10.02 -12.19 -6.91
C THR A 2 11.41 -11.59 -6.67
N PRO A 3 11.68 -10.34 -7.04
CA PRO A 3 12.91 -9.67 -6.67
C PRO A 3 13.08 -9.80 -5.16
N LYS A 4 14.25 -10.24 -4.68
CA LYS A 4 14.54 -10.49 -3.24
C LYS A 4 14.26 -9.28 -2.32
N ASN A 5 13.96 -8.11 -2.88
CA ASN A 5 13.74 -6.85 -2.18
C ASN A 5 12.33 -6.28 -2.37
N MET A 6 11.38 -7.01 -2.98
CA MET A 6 10.02 -6.52 -3.17
C MET A 6 9.11 -6.88 -1.99
N ILE A 7 8.50 -5.88 -1.36
CA ILE A 7 7.60 -6.01 -0.22
C ILE A 7 6.19 -5.72 -0.68
N HIS A 8 5.30 -6.69 -0.53
CA HIS A 8 3.88 -6.53 -0.80
C HIS A 8 3.17 -5.79 0.35
N VAL A 9 2.17 -5.01 0.00
CA VAL A 9 1.28 -4.33 0.93
C VAL A 9 -0.13 -4.77 0.58
N ASP A 10 -0.85 -5.27 1.57
CA ASP A 10 -2.25 -5.65 1.45
C ASP A 10 -2.93 -5.45 2.80
N GLU A 11 -3.60 -4.30 2.94
CA GLU A 11 -4.22 -3.87 4.19
C GLU A 11 -5.67 -3.47 3.94
N GLU A 12 -6.58 -3.94 4.78
CA GLU A 12 -8.02 -3.69 4.67
C GLU A 12 -8.52 -2.79 5.80
N PHE A 13 -9.49 -1.94 5.48
CA PHE A 13 -10.05 -0.93 6.37
C PHE A 13 -11.57 -0.83 6.18
N PHE A 14 -12.31 -0.76 7.27
CA PHE A 14 -13.76 -0.53 7.20
C PHE A 14 -14.13 0.90 6.77
N THR A 15 -13.20 1.85 6.90
CA THR A 15 -13.44 3.27 6.58
C THR A 15 -12.42 3.82 5.60
N LYS A 16 -12.87 4.75 4.75
CA LYS A 16 -12.01 5.44 3.77
C LYS A 16 -10.89 6.19 4.47
N ASP A 17 -11.21 6.88 5.56
CA ASP A 17 -10.27 7.73 6.29
C ASP A 17 -9.16 6.90 6.96
N GLY A 18 -9.48 5.70 7.44
CA GLY A 18 -8.48 4.76 7.96
C GLY A 18 -7.48 4.38 6.88
N ALA A 19 -7.98 4.02 5.70
CA ALA A 19 -7.13 3.64 4.57
C ALA A 19 -6.27 4.82 4.05
N ILE A 20 -6.83 6.03 3.97
CA ILE A 20 -6.09 7.25 3.60
C ILE A 20 -5.00 7.56 4.64
N ARG A 21 -5.32 7.47 5.94
CA ARG A 21 -4.37 7.73 7.02
C ARG A 21 -3.21 6.74 6.97
N PHE A 22 -3.51 5.46 6.79
CA PHE A 22 -2.50 4.43 6.59
C PHE A 22 -1.61 4.75 5.39
N LEU A 23 -2.19 5.01 4.22
CA LEU A 23 -1.43 5.31 3.00
C LEU A 23 -0.52 6.53 3.16
N SER A 24 -1.00 7.58 3.83
CA SER A 24 -0.22 8.78 4.14
C SER A 24 0.96 8.48 5.06
N GLN A 25 0.72 7.76 6.17
CA GLN A 25 1.78 7.34 7.09
C GLN A 25 2.79 6.42 6.42
N TYR A 26 2.31 5.50 5.58
CA TYR A 26 3.16 4.57 4.84
C TYR A 26 4.09 5.31 3.88
N ARG A 27 3.56 6.26 3.11
CA ARG A 27 4.37 7.11 2.20
C ARG A 27 5.36 7.99 2.94
N ARG A 28 5.03 8.46 4.15
CA ARG A 28 5.97 9.21 5.01
C ARG A 28 7.10 8.33 5.55
N LYS A 29 6.78 7.09 5.95
CA LYS A 29 7.76 6.13 6.47
C LYS A 29 8.69 5.61 5.37
N PHE A 30 8.17 5.51 4.15
CA PHE A 30 8.88 5.00 2.97
C PHE A 30 8.79 5.99 1.80
N PRO A 31 9.44 7.16 1.89
CA PRO A 31 9.39 8.18 0.86
C PRO A 31 10.10 7.67 -0.40
N GLY A 32 9.36 7.54 -1.51
CA GLY A 32 9.91 7.29 -2.85
C GLY A 32 10.90 6.12 -2.92
N SER A 33 10.48 4.93 -2.48
CA SER A 33 11.33 3.73 -2.48
C SER A 33 11.54 3.18 -3.90
N LYS A 34 12.38 3.82 -4.72
CA LYS A 34 12.73 3.45 -6.10
C LYS A 34 11.59 3.46 -7.13
N TRP A 35 12.00 3.56 -8.41
CA TRP A 35 11.18 3.29 -9.58
C TRP A 35 10.49 1.92 -9.44
N GLY A 36 9.19 1.88 -9.73
CA GLY A 36 8.38 0.65 -9.66
C GLY A 36 7.55 0.48 -8.39
N THR A 37 7.78 1.23 -7.31
CA THR A 37 6.88 1.21 -6.14
C THR A 37 5.49 1.71 -6.53
N ASN A 38 4.46 0.90 -6.29
CA ASN A 38 3.08 1.18 -6.66
C ASN A 38 2.16 0.72 -5.54
N ILE A 39 1.59 1.69 -4.81
CA ILE A 39 0.62 1.47 -3.74
C ILE A 39 -0.65 2.25 -4.07
N ARG A 40 -1.77 1.54 -4.08
CA ARG A 40 -3.08 2.03 -4.51
C ARG A 40 -4.09 1.88 -3.39
N LEU A 41 -5.02 2.82 -3.35
CA LEU A 41 -6.23 2.73 -2.54
C LEU A 41 -7.37 2.24 -3.44
N ARG A 42 -8.08 1.21 -3.02
CA ARG A 42 -9.25 0.66 -3.70
C ARG A 42 -10.42 0.56 -2.72
N PHE A 43 -11.64 0.69 -3.23
CA PHE A 43 -12.84 0.33 -2.50
C PHE A 43 -13.42 -0.95 -3.10
N ASP A 44 -13.64 -1.97 -2.27
CA ASP A 44 -14.36 -3.16 -2.66
C ASP A 44 -15.86 -2.97 -2.36
N ARG A 45 -16.68 -3.04 -3.42
CA ARG A 45 -18.13 -2.81 -3.32
C ARG A 45 -18.88 -4.00 -2.72
N LEU A 46 -18.37 -5.22 -2.91
CA LEU A 46 -19.03 -6.45 -2.43
C LEU A 46 -18.80 -6.59 -0.93
N SER A 47 -17.55 -6.46 -0.51
CA SER A 47 -17.14 -6.60 0.89
C SER A 47 -17.27 -5.30 1.70
N ARG A 48 -17.62 -4.18 1.03
CA ARG A 48 -17.79 -2.84 1.62
C ARG A 48 -16.60 -2.35 2.45
N HIS A 49 -15.38 -2.72 2.06
CA HIS A 49 -14.15 -2.27 2.71
C HIS A 49 -13.28 -1.47 1.74
N TRP A 50 -12.37 -0.68 2.30
CA TRP A 50 -11.27 -0.04 1.59
C TRP A 50 -10.03 -0.90 1.73
N SER A 51 -9.27 -1.07 0.66
CA SER A 51 -7.99 -1.77 0.68
C SER A 51 -6.87 -0.89 0.16
N VAL A 52 -5.72 -0.98 0.82
CA VAL A 52 -4.47 -0.37 0.37
C VAL A 52 -3.57 -1.50 -0.10
N THR A 53 -3.47 -1.66 -1.41
CA THR A 53 -2.75 -2.77 -2.03
C THR A 53 -1.62 -2.30 -2.91
N GLY A 54 -0.58 -3.11 -3.02
CA GLY A 54 0.52 -2.81 -3.93
C GLY A 54 1.82 -3.47 -3.52
N HIS A 55 2.91 -2.85 -3.94
CA HIS A 55 4.24 -3.28 -3.59
C HIS A 55 5.19 -2.09 -3.51
N ARG A 56 6.25 -2.26 -2.72
CA ARG A 56 7.40 -1.38 -2.70
C ARG A 56 8.69 -2.17 -2.79
N PHE A 57 9.78 -1.49 -3.11
CA PHE A 57 11.11 -2.09 -3.04
C PHE A 57 11.83 -1.65 -1.76
N GLN A 58 12.52 -2.59 -1.12
CA GLN A 58 13.42 -2.29 -0.01
C GLN A 58 14.65 -1.57 -0.56
N THR A 59 14.83 -0.34 -0.12
CA THR A 59 16.10 0.38 -0.23
C THR A 59 17.08 -0.24 0.76
N ALA A 60 18.26 -0.59 0.27
CA ALA A 60 19.41 -0.96 1.10
C ALA A 60 19.94 0.28 1.80
#